data_AF-A0A1A8X638-F1
#
_entry.id   AF-A0A1A8X638-F1
#
_cell.length_a   1.000
_cell.length_b   1.000
_cell.length_c   1.000
_cell.angle_alpha   90.00
_cell.angle_beta   90.00
_cell.angle_gamma   90.00
#
_symmetry.space_group_name_H-M   'P 1'
#
loop_
_entity.id
_entity.type
_entity.pdbx_description
1 polymer ?
#
loop_
_entity_poly.entity_id
_entity_poly.type
_entity_poly.pdbx_seq_one_letter_code
_entity_poly.pdbx_strand_id
1 'polypeptide(L)'
;MTDYKTAITSIEEMKNICSELLNAKEDQVYNKLSLYYELEEKLKKVQPVITRIRLRRNETQEEKKIYGEKMIKNVDLLLERYDTLYTIYEEELTVFKENYEIEKNKIIEKKLLQEQVKKEYEEELLNRGRIKTKLEEQEIQLRNQEKLKFIKGKEEQYEKRTNQMETIKELIRQKCYFLYEEICSACDREEAINYIYSQLGVPSDKNKFSSDTVNNGGNPFNCVHLIDCLYLIYKNNEFHLFKEAVKNIIEYLEQLVRNIDNEQLKLINLMNKTFQHNILSKKGTLFVFILIGYSLKRSHDIDYVLKKINREINEENIYIYLEEPNIATDYTKWKKWFDNIQLSINILCTFFRHINKYSDIPDDEKVKSVFLFLKEKFENNFQGEDM
;
A
#
# COMPACT_ATOMS: atom_id res chain seq x y z
N MET A 1 -62.86 -69.23 29.95
CA MET A 1 -62.08 -70.47 30.22
C MET A 1 -60.56 -70.29 30.14
N THR A 2 -60.04 -69.15 29.67
CA THR A 2 -58.59 -68.87 29.56
C THR A 2 -57.91 -68.61 30.90
N ASP A 3 -58.45 -67.74 31.76
CA ASP A 3 -57.81 -67.35 33.03
C ASP A 3 -57.57 -68.53 33.99
N TYR A 4 -58.53 -69.46 34.11
CA TYR A 4 -58.39 -70.63 34.97
C TYR A 4 -57.30 -71.59 34.48
N LYS A 5 -57.23 -71.82 33.16
CA LYS A 5 -56.21 -72.70 32.56
C LYS A 5 -54.82 -72.09 32.69
N THR A 6 -54.68 -70.78 32.45
CA THR A 6 -53.42 -70.05 32.64
C THR A 6 -52.97 -70.10 34.10
N ALA A 7 -53.89 -69.89 35.05
CA ALA A 7 -53.56 -69.97 36.48
C ALA A 7 -53.11 -71.38 36.90
N ILE A 8 -53.75 -72.45 36.42
CA ILE A 8 -53.31 -73.84 36.69
C ILE A 8 -51.89 -74.07 36.19
N THR A 9 -51.63 -73.75 34.92
CA THR A 9 -50.33 -74.02 34.31
C THR A 9 -49.22 -73.28 35.05
N SER A 10 -49.44 -72.00 35.36
CA SER A 10 -48.45 -71.22 36.10
C SER A 10 -48.30 -71.68 37.55
N ILE A 11 -49.36 -72.13 38.23
CA ILE A 11 -49.28 -72.72 39.58
C ILE A 11 -48.45 -74.01 39.57
N GLU A 12 -48.61 -74.87 38.56
CA GLU A 12 -47.84 -76.11 38.48
C GLU A 12 -46.36 -75.85 38.16
N GLU A 13 -46.07 -74.86 37.31
CA GLU A 13 -44.69 -74.42 37.06
C GLU A 13 -44.04 -73.81 38.32
N MET A 14 -44.77 -72.94 39.02
CA MET A 14 -44.30 -72.34 40.29
C MET A 14 -44.09 -73.41 41.36
N LYS A 15 -44.94 -74.43 41.42
CA LYS A 15 -44.78 -75.57 42.33
C LYS A 15 -43.48 -76.33 42.08
N ASN A 16 -43.11 -76.57 40.81
CA ASN A 16 -41.84 -77.21 40.48
C ASN A 16 -40.67 -76.34 40.96
N ILE A 17 -40.71 -75.03 40.70
CA ILE A 17 -39.66 -74.09 41.14
C ILE A 17 -39.58 -74.04 42.68
N CYS A 18 -40.71 -73.91 43.38
CA CYS A 18 -40.75 -73.96 44.85
C CYS A 18 -40.19 -75.28 45.40
N SER A 19 -40.50 -76.42 44.76
CA SER A 19 -39.96 -77.71 45.19
C SER A 19 -38.44 -77.81 45.02
N GLU A 20 -37.88 -77.20 43.97
CA GLU A 20 -36.43 -77.17 43.74
C GLU A 20 -35.68 -76.21 44.67
N LEU A 21 -36.35 -75.13 45.07
CA LEU A 21 -35.83 -74.13 46.02
C LEU A 21 -35.93 -74.65 47.47
N LEU A 22 -37.02 -75.30 47.87
CA LEU A 22 -37.19 -75.88 49.20
C LEU A 22 -36.24 -77.06 49.46
N ASN A 23 -35.92 -77.85 48.43
CA ASN A 23 -34.96 -78.95 48.52
C ASN A 23 -33.50 -78.51 48.31
N ALA A 24 -33.24 -77.21 48.12
CA ALA A 24 -31.89 -76.70 47.98
C ALA A 24 -31.17 -76.73 49.34
N LYS A 25 -29.90 -77.15 49.31
CA LYS A 25 -29.01 -77.03 50.47
C LYS A 25 -28.48 -75.60 50.57
N GLU A 26 -28.03 -75.20 51.76
CA GLU A 26 -27.50 -73.84 52.04
C GLU A 26 -26.36 -73.43 51.09
N ASP A 27 -25.50 -74.37 50.68
CA ASP A 27 -24.40 -74.16 49.73
C ASP A 27 -24.86 -73.93 48.28
N GLN A 28 -26.12 -74.24 47.98
CA GLN A 28 -26.72 -74.09 46.64
C GLN A 28 -27.58 -72.84 46.51
N VAL A 29 -27.81 -72.08 47.59
CA VAL A 29 -28.69 -70.91 47.61
C VAL A 29 -28.27 -69.89 46.56
N TYR A 30 -26.99 -69.51 46.53
CA TYR A 30 -26.48 -68.51 45.59
C TYR A 30 -26.62 -68.94 44.12
N ASN A 31 -26.32 -70.21 43.82
CA ASN A 31 -26.42 -70.75 42.45
C ASN A 31 -27.86 -70.88 41.95
N LYS A 32 -28.84 -70.95 42.86
CA LYS A 32 -30.27 -71.07 42.55
C LYS A 32 -31.05 -69.76 42.70
N LEU A 33 -30.39 -68.62 42.97
CA LEU A 33 -31.04 -67.30 43.03
C LEU A 33 -31.76 -66.92 41.73
N SER A 34 -31.29 -67.40 40.58
CA SER A 34 -31.96 -67.22 39.29
C SER A 34 -33.33 -67.89 39.22
N LEU A 35 -33.52 -69.03 39.88
CA LEU A 35 -34.82 -69.72 39.98
C LEU A 35 -35.76 -68.97 40.94
N TYR A 36 -35.23 -68.36 42.00
CA TYR A 36 -36.00 -67.48 42.88
C TYR A 36 -36.46 -66.21 42.13
N TYR A 37 -35.62 -65.64 41.27
CA TYR A 37 -36.01 -64.53 40.38
C TYR A 37 -37.14 -64.94 39.42
N GLU A 38 -37.04 -66.11 38.82
CA GLU A 38 -38.10 -66.64 37.94
C GLU A 38 -39.41 -66.87 38.72
N LEU A 39 -39.35 -67.37 39.96
CA LEU A 39 -40.51 -67.54 40.83
C LEU A 39 -41.18 -66.20 41.18
N GLU A 40 -40.41 -65.18 41.56
CA GLU A 40 -40.93 -63.84 41.87
C GLU A 40 -41.63 -63.23 40.64
N GLU A 41 -41.02 -63.34 39.45
CA GLU A 41 -41.64 -62.86 38.21
C GLU A 41 -42.96 -63.59 37.90
N LYS A 42 -42.99 -64.92 38.06
CA LYS A 42 -44.19 -65.72 37.79
C LYS A 42 -45.31 -65.42 38.79
N LEU A 43 -44.98 -65.25 40.07
CA LEU A 43 -45.95 -64.84 41.10
C LEU A 43 -46.57 -63.47 40.78
N LYS A 44 -45.74 -62.47 40.43
CA LYS A 44 -46.22 -61.13 40.04
C LYS A 44 -47.12 -61.18 38.80
N LYS A 45 -46.83 -62.05 37.83
CA LYS A 45 -47.65 -62.22 36.61
C LYS A 45 -48.98 -62.94 36.88
N VAL A 46 -49.00 -63.90 37.81
CA VAL A 46 -50.19 -64.72 38.13
C VAL A 46 -51.13 -64.05 39.13
N GLN A 47 -50.61 -63.21 40.03
CA GLN A 47 -51.38 -62.52 41.08
C GLN A 47 -52.61 -61.74 40.56
N PRO A 48 -52.54 -60.96 39.47
CA PRO A 48 -53.72 -60.30 38.91
C PRO A 48 -54.77 -61.29 38.36
N VAL A 49 -54.34 -62.45 37.85
CA VAL A 49 -55.23 -63.50 37.34
C VAL A 49 -55.97 -64.18 38.49
N ILE A 50 -55.26 -64.52 39.57
CA ILE A 50 -55.84 -65.12 40.78
C ILE A 50 -56.83 -64.16 41.45
N THR A 51 -56.47 -62.88 41.53
CA THR A 51 -57.37 -61.83 42.07
C THR A 51 -58.69 -61.79 41.30
N ARG A 52 -58.65 -61.84 39.96
CA ARG A 52 -59.86 -61.89 39.13
C ARG A 52 -60.68 -63.17 39.33
N ILE A 53 -60.04 -64.32 39.53
CA ILE A 53 -60.72 -65.59 39.82
C ILE A 53 -61.40 -65.53 41.20
N ARG A 54 -60.73 -65.00 42.23
CA ARG A 54 -61.30 -64.79 43.58
C ARG A 54 -62.55 -63.91 43.54
N LEU A 55 -62.49 -62.79 42.82
CA LEU A 55 -63.64 -61.88 42.66
C LEU A 55 -64.83 -62.57 42.00
N ARG A 56 -64.59 -63.34 40.91
CA ARG A 56 -65.65 -64.08 40.21
C ARG A 56 -66.23 -65.24 41.04
N ARG A 57 -65.43 -65.83 41.93
CA ARG A 57 -65.87 -66.90 42.84
C ARG A 57 -66.77 -66.37 43.96
N ASN A 58 -66.50 -65.18 44.50
CA ASN A 58 -67.26 -64.58 45.61
C ASN A 58 -68.49 -63.77 45.15
N GLU A 59 -68.88 -63.86 43.88
CA GLU A 59 -70.05 -63.15 43.33
C GLU A 59 -71.36 -63.70 43.90
N THR A 60 -72.21 -62.82 44.42
CA THR A 60 -73.45 -63.17 45.15
C THR A 60 -74.70 -62.99 44.29
N GLN A 61 -74.63 -62.24 43.19
CA GLN A 61 -75.75 -62.05 42.25
C GLN A 61 -75.93 -63.26 41.32
N GLU A 62 -77.09 -63.93 41.34
CA GLU A 62 -77.35 -65.15 40.56
C GLU A 62 -77.17 -64.97 39.05
N GLU A 63 -77.51 -63.80 38.50
CA GLU A 63 -77.35 -63.47 37.08
C GLU A 63 -75.89 -63.29 36.64
N LYS A 64 -74.95 -63.12 37.59
CA LYS A 64 -73.51 -62.89 37.33
C LYS A 64 -72.62 -64.05 37.78
N LYS A 65 -73.20 -65.15 38.28
CA LYS A 65 -72.43 -66.35 38.65
C LYS A 65 -71.87 -67.03 37.39
N ILE A 66 -70.55 -66.96 37.23
CA ILE A 66 -69.83 -67.52 36.08
C ILE A 66 -69.50 -69.01 36.26
N TYR A 67 -69.43 -69.50 37.50
CA TYR A 67 -69.01 -70.86 37.82
C TYR A 67 -70.19 -71.72 38.32
N GLY A 68 -70.45 -72.85 37.67
CA GLY A 68 -71.39 -73.86 38.18
C GLY A 68 -70.81 -74.67 39.35
N GLU A 69 -71.65 -75.40 40.08
CA GLU A 69 -71.28 -76.10 41.34
C GLU A 69 -70.03 -76.99 41.24
N LYS A 70 -69.84 -77.71 40.12
CA LYS A 70 -68.64 -78.54 39.90
C LYS A 70 -67.37 -77.70 39.70
N MET A 71 -67.49 -76.52 39.09
CA MET A 71 -66.36 -75.63 38.81
C MET A 71 -65.94 -74.84 40.04
N ILE A 72 -66.88 -74.53 40.95
CA ILE A 72 -66.58 -73.87 42.23
C ILE A 72 -65.58 -74.70 43.06
N LYS A 73 -65.80 -76.02 43.17
CA LYS A 73 -64.86 -76.92 43.86
C LYS A 73 -63.46 -76.90 43.24
N ASN A 74 -63.38 -76.84 41.92
CA ASN A 74 -62.12 -76.79 41.17
C ASN A 74 -61.41 -75.44 41.28
N VAL A 75 -62.16 -74.35 41.44
CA VAL A 75 -61.63 -72.99 41.69
C VAL A 75 -61.14 -72.87 43.13
N ASP A 76 -61.89 -73.40 44.10
CA ASP A 76 -61.50 -73.41 45.51
C ASP A 76 -60.16 -74.14 45.71
N LEU A 77 -60.00 -75.32 45.09
CA LEU A 77 -58.74 -76.08 45.12
C LEU A 77 -57.58 -75.31 44.46
N LEU A 78 -57.85 -74.54 43.40
CA LEU A 78 -56.83 -73.74 42.71
C LEU A 78 -56.35 -72.58 43.59
N LEU A 79 -57.29 -71.89 44.26
CA LEU A 79 -56.98 -70.79 45.16
C LEU A 79 -56.19 -71.28 46.37
N GLU A 80 -56.58 -72.42 46.95
CA GLU A 80 -55.85 -73.06 48.05
C GLU A 80 -54.41 -73.39 47.65
N ARG A 81 -54.20 -74.00 46.47
CA ARG A 81 -52.84 -74.29 45.96
C ARG A 81 -52.01 -73.04 45.73
N TYR A 82 -52.61 -71.97 45.23
CA TYR A 82 -51.92 -70.69 45.07
C TYR A 82 -51.56 -70.08 46.42
N ASP A 83 -52.47 -70.11 47.40
CA ASP A 83 -52.22 -69.62 48.74
C ASP A 83 -51.08 -70.38 49.41
N THR A 84 -51.04 -71.71 49.28
CA THR A 84 -49.90 -72.52 49.76
C THR A 84 -48.58 -72.10 49.11
N LEU A 85 -48.55 -71.92 47.78
CA LEU A 85 -47.32 -71.48 47.09
C LEU A 85 -46.90 -70.06 47.49
N TYR A 86 -47.86 -69.17 47.73
CA TYR A 86 -47.58 -67.82 48.18
C TYR A 86 -47.02 -67.82 49.61
N THR A 87 -47.56 -68.65 50.50
CA THR A 87 -47.01 -68.87 51.85
C THR A 87 -45.59 -69.42 51.78
N ILE A 88 -45.33 -70.44 50.95
CA ILE A 88 -43.97 -70.98 50.75
C ILE A 88 -43.01 -69.87 50.27
N TYR A 89 -43.44 -69.03 49.32
CA TYR A 89 -42.63 -67.94 48.80
C TYR A 89 -42.31 -66.86 49.85
N GLU A 90 -43.31 -66.44 50.64
CA GLU A 90 -43.11 -65.38 51.64
C GLU A 90 -42.42 -65.87 52.92
N GLU A 91 -42.76 -67.07 53.39
CA GLU A 91 -42.38 -67.54 54.73
C GLU A 91 -41.27 -68.58 54.71
N GLU A 92 -41.24 -69.48 53.72
CA GLU A 92 -40.30 -70.61 53.70
C GLU A 92 -39.04 -70.33 52.86
N LEU A 93 -39.12 -69.45 51.86
CA LEU A 93 -37.99 -69.09 50.98
C LEU A 93 -37.25 -67.80 51.40
N THR A 94 -37.33 -67.41 52.66
CA THR A 94 -36.75 -66.18 53.22
C THR A 94 -35.25 -66.03 52.99
N VAL A 95 -34.50 -67.14 53.08
CA VAL A 95 -33.04 -67.17 52.82
C VAL A 95 -32.70 -66.78 51.38
N PHE A 96 -33.54 -67.13 50.40
CA PHE A 96 -33.36 -66.70 49.00
C PHE A 96 -33.75 -65.23 48.82
N LYS A 97 -34.80 -64.76 49.51
CA LYS A 97 -35.25 -63.36 49.50
C LYS A 97 -34.17 -62.39 49.98
N GLU A 98 -33.54 -62.69 51.11
CA GLU A 98 -32.49 -61.84 51.69
C GLU A 98 -31.24 -61.78 50.80
N ASN A 99 -30.77 -62.93 50.30
CA ASN A 99 -29.60 -63.00 49.43
C ASN A 99 -29.83 -62.29 48.09
N TYR A 100 -31.05 -62.38 47.53
CA TYR A 100 -31.44 -61.67 46.32
C TYR A 100 -31.40 -60.14 46.49
N GLU A 101 -31.96 -59.61 47.58
CA GLU A 101 -31.92 -58.16 47.85
C GLU A 101 -30.49 -57.66 48.10
N ILE A 102 -29.64 -58.45 48.76
CA ILE A 102 -28.21 -58.14 48.93
C ILE A 102 -27.51 -58.03 47.57
N GLU A 103 -27.73 -59.00 46.66
CA GLU A 103 -27.07 -59.00 45.34
C GLU A 103 -27.55 -57.85 44.46
N LYS A 104 -28.85 -57.56 44.47
CA LYS A 104 -29.47 -56.43 43.77
C LYS A 104 -28.90 -55.09 44.25
N ASN A 105 -28.76 -54.90 45.56
CA ASN A 105 -28.17 -53.69 46.13
C ASN A 105 -26.68 -53.53 45.75
N LYS A 106 -25.89 -54.62 45.77
CA LYS A 106 -24.49 -54.61 45.32
C LYS A 106 -24.35 -54.18 43.86
N ILE A 107 -25.25 -54.62 42.98
CA ILE A 107 -25.23 -54.22 41.55
C ILE A 107 -25.52 -52.72 41.40
N ILE A 108 -26.48 -52.19 42.15
CA ILE A 108 -26.86 -50.76 42.12
C ILE A 108 -25.70 -49.90 42.63
N GLU A 109 -25.12 -50.27 43.77
CA GLU A 109 -23.99 -49.56 44.38
C GLU A 109 -22.78 -49.51 43.44
N LYS A 110 -22.46 -50.64 42.79
CA LYS A 110 -21.37 -50.71 41.80
C LYS A 110 -21.61 -49.80 40.60
N LYS A 111 -22.85 -49.69 40.11
CA LYS A 111 -23.22 -48.79 39.01
C LYS A 111 -23.10 -47.33 39.42
N LEU A 112 -23.56 -46.97 40.61
CA LEU A 112 -23.45 -45.60 41.14
C LEU A 112 -21.99 -45.18 41.29
N LEU A 113 -21.14 -46.07 41.80
CA LEU A 113 -19.71 -45.79 41.98
C LEU A 113 -19.01 -45.58 40.63
N GLN A 114 -19.33 -46.39 39.62
CA GLN A 114 -18.82 -46.21 38.26
C GLN A 114 -19.26 -44.88 37.64
N GLU A 115 -20.49 -44.44 37.88
CA GLU A 115 -21.00 -43.17 37.36
C GLU A 115 -20.34 -41.96 38.04
N GLN A 116 -20.08 -42.04 39.35
CA GLN A 116 -19.34 -41.00 40.08
C GLN A 116 -17.92 -40.85 39.54
N VAL A 117 -17.17 -41.96 39.41
CA VAL A 117 -15.82 -41.95 38.85
C VAL A 117 -15.79 -41.39 37.42
N LYS A 118 -16.81 -41.71 36.61
CA LYS A 118 -16.93 -41.17 35.25
C LYS A 118 -17.16 -39.65 35.26
N LYS A 119 -18.02 -39.14 36.14
CA LYS A 119 -18.28 -37.69 36.27
C LYS A 119 -17.03 -36.94 36.71
N GLU A 120 -16.30 -37.46 37.69
CA GLU A 120 -15.03 -36.86 38.15
C GLU A 120 -14.00 -36.80 37.01
N TYR A 121 -13.87 -37.87 36.23
CA TYR A 121 -12.96 -37.92 35.09
C TYR A 121 -13.34 -36.93 33.97
N GLU A 122 -14.64 -36.82 33.66
CA GLU A 122 -15.15 -35.85 32.68
C GLU A 122 -14.89 -34.41 33.14
N GLU A 123 -15.09 -34.11 34.42
CA GLU A 123 -14.83 -32.78 34.99
C GLU A 123 -13.34 -32.44 34.97
N GLU A 124 -12.46 -33.40 35.26
CA GLU A 124 -11.01 -33.21 35.17
C GLU A 124 -10.55 -32.92 33.73
N LEU A 125 -11.08 -33.66 32.75
CA LEU A 125 -10.83 -33.42 31.32
C LEU A 125 -11.26 -32.01 30.89
N LEU A 126 -12.44 -31.59 31.34
CA LEU A 126 -13.00 -30.28 31.00
C LEU A 126 -12.16 -29.16 31.61
N ASN A 127 -11.70 -29.31 32.85
CA ASN A 127 -10.81 -28.36 33.50
C ASN A 127 -9.43 -28.29 32.83
N ARG A 128 -8.85 -29.42 32.43
CA ARG A 128 -7.60 -29.44 31.63
C ARG A 128 -7.78 -28.70 30.30
N GLY A 129 -8.90 -28.93 29.61
CA GLY A 129 -9.25 -28.23 28.38
C GLY A 129 -9.31 -26.71 28.58
N ARG A 130 -10.02 -26.24 29.63
CA ARG A 130 -10.13 -24.82 29.97
C ARG A 130 -8.78 -24.17 30.26
N ILE A 131 -7.90 -24.85 30.99
CA ILE A 131 -6.54 -24.34 31.29
C ILE A 131 -5.75 -24.18 30.00
N LYS A 132 -5.78 -25.18 29.12
CA LYS A 132 -5.08 -25.14 27.83
C LYS A 132 -5.57 -23.99 26.95
N THR A 133 -6.89 -23.80 26.83
CA THR A 133 -7.46 -22.68 26.06
C THR A 133 -7.04 -21.33 26.61
N LYS A 134 -7.03 -21.15 27.94
CA LYS A 134 -6.56 -19.90 28.56
C LYS A 134 -5.10 -19.61 28.27
N LEU A 135 -4.23 -20.62 28.29
CA LEU A 135 -2.81 -20.46 27.98
C LEU A 135 -2.60 -20.09 26.51
N GLU A 136 -3.29 -20.75 25.59
CA GLU A 136 -3.22 -20.42 24.15
C GLU A 136 -3.71 -19.00 23.88
N GLU A 137 -4.79 -18.56 24.52
CA GLU A 137 -5.32 -17.19 24.38
C GLU A 137 -4.32 -16.13 24.88
N GLN A 138 -3.66 -16.38 26.01
CA GLN A 138 -2.60 -15.50 26.52
C GLN A 138 -1.39 -15.43 25.56
N GLU A 139 -1.00 -16.55 24.96
CA GLU A 139 0.10 -16.60 24.01
C GLU A 139 -0.22 -15.85 22.71
N ILE A 140 -1.46 -15.96 22.22
CA ILE A 140 -1.96 -15.20 21.07
C ILE A 140 -1.96 -13.71 21.38
N GLN A 141 -2.40 -13.29 22.58
CA GLN A 141 -2.39 -11.89 22.98
C GLN A 141 -0.96 -11.31 23.01
N LEU A 142 0.01 -12.04 23.59
CA LEU A 142 1.42 -11.65 23.60
C LEU A 142 1.97 -11.48 22.18
N ARG A 143 1.78 -12.46 21.30
CA ARG A 143 2.22 -12.38 19.89
C ARG A 143 1.59 -11.21 19.16
N ASN A 144 0.31 -10.93 19.40
CA ASN A 144 -0.38 -9.81 18.76
C ASN A 144 0.17 -8.46 19.24
N GLN A 145 0.48 -8.32 20.54
CA GLN A 145 1.10 -7.10 21.08
C GLN A 145 2.49 -6.86 20.49
N GLU A 146 3.32 -7.89 20.36
CA GLU A 146 4.64 -7.80 19.74
C GLU A 146 4.57 -7.39 18.27
N LYS A 147 3.65 -8.00 17.49
CA LYS A 147 3.40 -7.61 16.10
C LYS A 147 2.99 -6.15 15.99
N LEU A 148 2.13 -5.66 16.88
CA LEU A 148 1.66 -4.28 16.87
C LEU A 148 2.78 -3.28 17.18
N LYS A 149 3.66 -3.59 18.13
CA LYS A 149 4.86 -2.80 18.42
C LYS A 149 5.81 -2.75 17.22
N PHE A 150 6.01 -3.88 16.54
CA PHE A 150 6.87 -3.95 15.37
C PHE A 150 6.31 -3.14 14.18
N ILE A 151 5.00 -3.21 13.93
CA ILE A 151 4.34 -2.43 12.87
C ILE A 151 4.48 -0.92 13.15
N LYS A 152 4.16 -0.47 14.37
CA LYS A 152 4.32 0.94 14.76
C LYS A 152 5.76 1.43 14.61
N GLY A 153 6.74 0.63 15.06
CA GLY A 153 8.15 0.96 14.91
C GLY A 153 8.59 1.09 13.45
N LYS A 154 8.03 0.27 12.55
CA LYS A 154 8.26 0.41 11.11
C LYS A 154 7.61 1.68 10.55
N GLU A 155 6.36 1.95 10.88
CA GLU A 155 5.63 3.15 10.44
C GLU A 155 6.38 4.44 10.83
N GLU A 156 6.83 4.55 12.08
CA GLU A 156 7.64 5.68 12.54
C GLU A 156 8.98 5.82 11.78
N GLN A 157 9.63 4.69 11.45
CA GLN A 157 10.86 4.72 10.64
C GLN A 157 10.59 5.18 9.21
N TYR A 158 9.49 4.73 8.59
CA TYR A 158 9.09 5.17 7.26
C TYR A 158 8.78 6.67 7.25
N GLU A 159 8.02 7.16 8.23
CA GLU A 159 7.70 8.58 8.37
C GLU A 159 8.97 9.44 8.53
N LYS A 160 9.91 9.02 9.39
CA LYS A 160 11.21 9.69 9.53
C LYS A 160 11.98 9.75 8.22
N ARG A 161 12.02 8.67 7.44
CA ARG A 161 12.68 8.64 6.13
C ARG A 161 12.01 9.57 5.12
N THR A 162 10.68 9.57 5.06
CA THR A 162 9.92 10.45 4.17
C THR A 162 10.19 11.92 4.51
N ASN A 163 10.16 12.29 5.78
CA ASN A 163 10.46 13.65 6.23
C ASN A 163 11.90 14.06 5.90
N GLN A 164 12.88 13.16 6.08
CA GLN A 164 14.26 13.41 5.66
C GLN A 164 14.38 13.62 4.15
N MET A 165 13.68 12.81 3.35
CA MET A 165 13.70 12.93 1.89
C MET A 165 13.11 14.25 1.41
N GLU A 166 11.99 14.69 1.97
CA GLU A 166 11.41 16.01 1.69
C GLU A 166 12.36 17.15 2.06
N THR A 167 13.02 17.06 3.22
CA THR A 167 14.01 18.06 3.64
C THR A 167 15.18 18.15 2.65
N ILE A 168 15.66 17.00 2.16
CA ILE A 168 16.74 16.94 1.16
C ILE A 168 16.28 17.55 -0.18
N LYS A 169 15.06 17.25 -0.64
CA LYS A 169 14.52 17.85 -1.87
C LYS A 169 14.47 19.37 -1.78
N GLU A 170 14.01 19.91 -0.66
CA GLU A 170 13.93 21.34 -0.45
C GLU A 170 15.32 22.00 -0.42
N LEU A 171 16.29 21.37 0.26
CA LEU A 171 17.70 21.82 0.23
C LEU A 171 18.28 21.84 -1.19
N ILE A 172 18.03 20.78 -1.98
CA ILE A 172 18.47 20.72 -3.38
C ILE A 172 17.83 21.85 -4.18
N ARG A 173 16.51 22.05 -4.04
CA ARG A 173 15.77 23.11 -4.74
C ARG A 173 16.36 24.49 -4.44
N GLN A 174 16.65 24.78 -3.18
CA GLN A 174 17.28 26.04 -2.76
C GLN A 174 18.68 26.21 -3.35
N LYS A 175 19.50 25.14 -3.37
CA LYS A 175 20.83 25.19 -4.00
C LYS A 175 20.75 25.39 -5.51
N CYS A 176 19.82 24.73 -6.20
CA CYS A 176 19.59 24.96 -7.63
C CYS A 176 19.10 26.39 -7.90
N TYR A 177 18.25 26.95 -7.04
CA TYR A 177 17.82 28.33 -7.15
C TYR A 177 18.99 29.30 -7.04
N PHE A 178 19.83 29.12 -6.02
CA PHE A 178 21.05 29.90 -5.81
C PHE A 178 21.99 29.83 -7.01
N LEU A 179 22.27 28.64 -7.53
CA LEU A 179 23.13 28.45 -8.70
C LEU A 179 22.57 29.15 -9.95
N TYR A 180 21.25 29.15 -10.14
CA TYR A 180 20.65 29.88 -11.25
C TYR A 180 20.79 31.40 -11.10
N GLU A 181 20.62 31.95 -9.89
CA GLU A 181 20.84 33.38 -9.65
C GLU A 181 22.29 33.76 -9.95
N GLU A 182 23.25 32.92 -9.54
CA GLU A 182 24.66 33.11 -9.91
C GLU A 182 24.89 33.05 -11.42
N ILE A 183 24.27 32.09 -12.12
CA ILE A 183 24.36 32.00 -13.59
C ILE A 183 23.70 33.21 -14.27
N CYS A 184 22.57 33.69 -13.77
CA CYS A 184 21.91 34.90 -14.28
C CYS A 184 22.80 36.11 -14.09
N SER A 185 23.37 36.29 -12.89
CA SER A 185 24.30 37.37 -12.59
C SER A 185 25.56 37.28 -13.47
N ALA A 186 26.07 36.08 -13.75
CA ALA A 186 27.20 35.88 -14.65
C ALA A 186 26.85 36.06 -16.13
N CYS A 187 25.57 35.94 -16.49
CA CYS A 187 25.05 36.20 -17.84
C CYS A 187 24.43 37.61 -17.97
N ASP A 188 24.66 38.50 -17.00
CA ASP A 188 24.35 39.91 -17.14
C ASP A 188 25.27 40.55 -18.20
N ARG A 189 24.76 41.57 -18.89
CA ARG A 189 25.49 42.21 -19.98
C ARG A 189 26.80 42.84 -19.52
N GLU A 190 26.82 43.53 -18.38
CA GLU A 190 28.03 44.20 -17.87
C GLU A 190 29.06 43.16 -17.42
N GLU A 191 28.61 42.12 -16.74
CA GLU A 191 29.50 41.05 -16.25
C GLU A 191 30.05 40.20 -17.39
N ALA A 192 29.26 39.95 -18.44
CA ALA A 192 29.72 39.33 -19.68
C ALA A 192 30.81 40.17 -20.38
N ILE A 193 30.65 41.50 -20.43
CA ILE A 193 31.67 42.41 -20.97
C ILE A 193 32.97 42.34 -20.13
N ASN A 194 32.85 42.40 -18.81
CA ASN A 194 33.98 42.29 -17.89
C ASN A 194 34.74 40.97 -18.09
N TYR A 195 34.00 39.86 -18.20
CA TYR A 195 34.56 38.54 -18.47
C TYR A 195 35.28 38.49 -19.82
N ILE A 196 34.69 39.02 -20.89
CA ILE A 196 35.33 39.06 -22.22
C ILE A 196 36.67 39.79 -22.14
N TYR A 197 36.72 40.97 -21.50
CA TYR A 197 37.96 41.73 -21.40
C TYR A 197 39.01 41.07 -20.51
N SER A 198 38.60 40.41 -19.41
CA SER A 198 39.54 39.66 -18.58
C SER A 198 40.18 38.51 -19.36
N GLN A 199 39.41 37.79 -20.17
CA GLN A 199 39.93 36.70 -21.00
C GLN A 199 40.82 37.18 -22.15
N LEU A 200 40.59 38.40 -22.65
CA LEU A 200 41.43 39.01 -23.69
C LEU A 200 42.70 39.67 -23.12
N GLY A 201 42.87 39.71 -21.80
CA GLY A 201 44.04 40.31 -21.13
C GLY A 201 44.04 41.83 -21.16
N VAL A 202 42.88 42.45 -21.37
CA VAL A 202 42.71 43.91 -21.32
C VAL A 202 42.42 44.29 -19.87
N PRO A 203 43.15 45.24 -19.26
CA PRO A 203 42.85 45.69 -17.91
C PRO A 203 41.42 46.25 -17.85
N SER A 204 40.59 45.65 -17.01
CA SER A 204 39.25 46.15 -16.72
C SER A 204 39.41 47.40 -15.86
N ASP A 205 39.50 48.57 -16.51
CA ASP A 205 39.42 49.86 -15.84
C ASP A 205 37.97 50.04 -15.34
N LYS A 206 37.64 49.40 -14.21
CA LYS A 206 36.36 49.53 -13.50
C LYS A 206 36.00 50.98 -13.14
N ASN A 207 36.94 51.93 -13.32
CA ASN A 207 36.80 53.34 -12.98
C ASN A 207 36.53 54.27 -14.17
N LYS A 208 36.40 53.78 -15.41
CA LYS A 208 36.04 54.64 -16.58
C LYS A 208 34.59 54.53 -17.05
N PHE A 209 33.83 53.55 -16.56
CA PHE A 209 32.42 53.37 -16.93
C PHE A 209 31.44 54.17 -16.04
N SER A 210 31.92 54.87 -15.01
CA SER A 210 31.05 55.45 -13.97
C SER A 210 30.96 56.98 -13.93
N SER A 211 31.42 57.74 -14.94
CA SER A 211 31.40 59.21 -14.80
C SER A 211 30.80 60.07 -15.92
N ASP A 212 30.30 59.54 -17.05
CA ASP A 212 29.71 60.43 -18.08
C ASP A 212 28.33 60.02 -18.65
N THR A 213 27.64 59.01 -18.11
CA THR A 213 26.32 58.60 -18.64
C THR A 213 25.29 58.25 -17.57
N VAL A 214 25.32 58.92 -16.40
CA VAL A 214 24.28 58.73 -15.37
C VAL A 214 23.02 59.59 -15.62
N ASN A 215 22.99 60.45 -16.64
CA ASN A 215 21.87 61.39 -16.83
C ASN A 215 21.14 61.34 -18.19
N ASN A 216 21.16 60.22 -18.91
CA ASN A 216 20.20 60.00 -20.01
C ASN A 216 19.86 58.52 -20.17
N GLY A 217 18.58 58.17 -20.02
CA GLY A 217 18.09 56.80 -20.18
C GLY A 217 18.32 56.28 -21.60
N GLY A 218 18.86 55.05 -21.70
CA GLY A 218 18.94 54.28 -22.94
C GLY A 218 20.36 53.82 -23.28
N ASN A 219 20.70 52.62 -22.82
CA ASN A 219 21.92 51.85 -23.11
C ASN A 219 22.45 52.03 -24.55
N PRO A 220 23.64 52.63 -24.79
CA PRO A 220 24.26 52.57 -26.11
C PRO A 220 24.84 51.16 -26.29
N PHE A 221 24.24 50.39 -27.21
CA PHE A 221 24.84 49.15 -27.66
C PHE A 221 26.21 49.47 -28.27
N ASN A 222 27.29 49.09 -27.59
CA ASN A 222 28.63 49.30 -28.11
C ASN A 222 29.06 48.09 -28.96
N CYS A 223 29.12 48.31 -30.27
CA CYS A 223 29.52 47.33 -31.29
C CYS A 223 30.89 46.70 -31.00
N VAL A 224 31.78 47.44 -30.34
CA VAL A 224 33.13 46.99 -30.00
C VAL A 224 33.08 45.75 -29.10
N HIS A 225 32.16 45.68 -28.15
CA HIS A 225 32.03 44.51 -27.26
C HIS A 225 31.61 43.25 -28.02
N LEU A 226 30.71 43.38 -29.01
CA LEU A 226 30.32 42.25 -29.86
C LEU A 226 31.49 41.78 -30.73
N ILE A 227 32.28 42.72 -31.28
CA ILE A 227 33.46 42.41 -32.09
C ILE A 227 34.53 41.71 -31.23
N ASP A 228 34.77 42.19 -30.01
CA ASP A 228 35.72 41.57 -29.06
C ASP A 228 35.24 40.18 -28.62
N CYS A 229 33.93 40.00 -28.43
CA CYS A 229 33.33 38.69 -28.17
C CYS A 229 33.61 37.71 -29.32
N LEU A 230 33.42 38.14 -30.57
CA LEU A 230 33.73 37.30 -31.74
C LEU A 230 35.20 36.90 -31.80
N TYR A 231 36.11 37.79 -31.42
CA TYR A 231 37.53 37.49 -31.35
C TYR A 231 37.86 36.47 -30.24
N LEU A 232 37.20 36.59 -29.08
CA LEU A 232 37.32 35.62 -28.00
C LEU A 232 36.85 34.22 -28.43
N ILE A 233 35.71 34.14 -29.13
CA ILE A 233 35.17 32.88 -29.63
C ILE A 233 36.13 32.29 -30.68
N TYR A 234 36.67 33.10 -31.59
CA TYR A 234 37.69 32.66 -32.56
C TYR A 234 38.91 32.03 -31.86
N LYS A 235 39.45 32.69 -30.82
CA LYS A 235 40.63 32.20 -30.09
C LYS A 235 40.40 30.90 -29.33
N ASN A 236 39.17 30.67 -28.85
CA ASN A 236 38.86 29.59 -27.91
C ASN A 236 38.28 28.34 -28.58
N ASN A 237 38.08 28.34 -29.89
CA ASN A 237 37.44 27.25 -30.62
C ASN A 237 38.20 26.92 -31.91
N GLU A 238 38.07 25.69 -32.38
CA GLU A 238 38.58 25.29 -33.69
C GLU A 238 37.92 26.13 -34.80
N PHE A 239 38.71 26.56 -35.79
CA PHE A 239 38.27 27.50 -36.82
C PHE A 239 37.03 27.03 -37.59
N HIS A 240 36.95 25.76 -37.96
CA HIS A 240 35.78 25.20 -38.66
C HIS A 240 34.52 25.25 -37.79
N LEU A 241 34.63 24.85 -36.53
CA LEU A 241 33.53 24.86 -35.57
C LEU A 241 33.06 26.28 -35.25
N PHE A 242 34.01 27.22 -35.15
CA PHE A 242 33.72 28.64 -34.99
C PHE A 242 32.95 29.20 -36.20
N LYS A 243 33.45 28.94 -37.42
CA LYS A 243 32.83 29.37 -38.67
C LYS A 243 31.40 28.84 -38.80
N GLU A 244 31.21 27.55 -38.48
CA GLU A 244 29.90 26.93 -38.46
C GLU A 244 28.97 27.58 -37.42
N ALA A 245 29.44 27.82 -36.20
CA ALA A 245 28.65 28.47 -35.16
C ALA A 245 28.22 29.89 -35.55
N VAL A 246 29.13 30.71 -36.10
CA VAL A 246 28.81 32.06 -36.59
C VAL A 246 27.76 32.01 -37.70
N LYS A 247 27.89 31.07 -38.64
CA LYS A 247 26.89 30.86 -39.70
C LYS A 247 25.51 30.53 -39.12
N ASN A 248 25.45 29.59 -38.18
CA ASN A 248 24.19 29.20 -37.53
C ASN A 248 23.56 30.35 -36.75
N ILE A 249 24.36 31.19 -36.08
CA ILE A 249 23.89 32.39 -35.39
C ILE A 249 23.33 33.41 -36.38
N ILE A 250 24.02 33.64 -37.50
CA ILE A 250 23.55 34.53 -38.57
C ILE A 250 22.21 34.04 -39.12
N GLU A 251 22.09 32.77 -39.50
CA GLU A 251 20.86 32.19 -40.03
C GLU A 251 19.70 32.35 -39.04
N TYR A 252 19.97 32.13 -37.75
CA TYR A 252 18.98 32.32 -36.69
C TYR A 252 18.50 33.78 -36.61
N LEU A 253 19.43 34.73 -36.56
CA LEU A 253 19.09 36.15 -36.41
C LEU A 253 18.47 36.73 -37.68
N GLU A 254 18.84 36.25 -38.88
CA GLU A 254 18.18 36.61 -40.13
C GLU A 254 16.72 36.15 -40.14
N GLN A 255 16.43 34.94 -39.64
CA GLN A 255 15.05 34.46 -39.49
C GLN A 255 14.26 35.30 -38.49
N LEU A 256 14.89 35.67 -37.37
CA LEU A 256 14.30 36.56 -36.37
C LEU A 256 13.92 37.92 -36.96
N VAL A 257 14.85 38.60 -37.65
CA VAL A 257 14.58 39.95 -38.20
C VAL A 257 13.53 39.92 -39.30
N ARG A 258 13.50 38.86 -40.13
CA ARG A 258 12.45 38.69 -41.15
C ARG A 258 11.06 38.44 -40.55
N ASN A 259 10.99 37.88 -39.35
CA ASN A 259 9.76 37.47 -38.69
C ASN A 259 9.72 38.02 -37.26
N ILE A 260 9.97 39.32 -37.10
CA ILE A 260 10.15 39.92 -35.77
C ILE A 260 8.88 39.82 -34.91
N ASP A 261 7.70 39.67 -35.49
CA ASP A 261 6.44 39.47 -34.76
C ASP A 261 6.30 38.05 -34.18
N ASN A 262 7.16 37.11 -34.58
CA ASN A 262 7.10 35.72 -34.13
C ASN A 262 7.81 35.51 -32.79
N GLU A 263 7.02 35.37 -31.73
CA GLU A 263 7.49 35.09 -30.37
C GLU A 263 8.33 33.81 -30.24
N GLN A 264 8.09 32.80 -31.10
CA GLN A 264 8.86 31.56 -31.04
C GLN A 264 10.34 31.77 -31.43
N LEU A 265 10.65 32.79 -32.23
CA LEU A 265 12.01 33.13 -32.64
C LEU A 265 12.69 34.09 -31.65
N LYS A 266 11.93 34.78 -30.78
CA LYS A 266 12.49 35.56 -29.68
C LYS A 266 12.89 34.69 -28.49
N LEU A 267 12.36 33.47 -28.43
CA LEU A 267 12.55 32.54 -27.33
C LEU A 267 13.37 31.31 -27.72
N ILE A 268 14.53 31.13 -27.10
CA ILE A 268 15.40 29.96 -27.31
C ILE A 268 15.44 29.11 -26.05
N ASN A 269 15.15 27.82 -26.18
CA ASN A 269 15.37 26.86 -25.09
C ASN A 269 16.84 26.40 -25.10
N LEU A 270 17.60 26.69 -24.05
CA LEU A 270 18.99 26.28 -23.92
C LEU A 270 19.16 24.75 -23.78
N MET A 271 18.09 24.03 -23.41
CA MET A 271 18.05 22.57 -23.34
C MET A 271 17.76 21.90 -24.69
N ASN A 272 17.51 22.69 -25.75
CA ASN A 272 17.30 22.16 -27.08
C ASN A 272 18.60 21.53 -27.62
N LYS A 273 18.58 20.22 -27.91
CA LYS A 273 19.78 19.47 -28.36
C LYS A 273 20.38 20.02 -29.66
N THR A 274 19.55 20.48 -30.60
CA THR A 274 20.01 21.06 -31.86
C THR A 274 20.74 22.39 -31.61
N PHE A 275 20.16 23.26 -30.78
CA PHE A 275 20.80 24.52 -30.39
C PHE A 275 22.10 24.29 -29.60
N GLN A 276 22.10 23.32 -28.68
CA GLN A 276 23.29 22.93 -27.94
C GLN A 276 24.41 22.45 -28.85
N HIS A 277 24.10 21.53 -29.77
CA HIS A 277 25.09 20.97 -30.68
C HIS A 277 25.62 22.01 -31.68
N ASN A 278 24.72 22.79 -32.29
CA ASN A 278 25.08 23.69 -33.38
C ASN A 278 25.76 24.97 -32.88
N ILE A 279 25.36 25.48 -31.71
CA ILE A 279 25.77 26.80 -31.20
C ILE A 279 26.47 26.68 -29.83
N LEU A 280 25.77 26.25 -28.77
CA LEU A 280 26.31 26.36 -27.40
C LEU A 280 27.53 25.47 -27.10
N SER A 281 27.76 24.42 -27.89
CA SER A 281 28.94 23.58 -27.77
C SER A 281 30.26 24.34 -28.02
N LYS A 282 30.19 25.53 -28.64
CA LYS A 282 31.34 26.40 -28.88
C LYS A 282 31.45 27.44 -27.78
N LYS A 283 32.63 27.52 -27.17
CA LYS A 283 32.92 28.40 -26.03
C LYS A 283 32.66 29.87 -26.37
N GLY A 284 31.90 30.55 -25.52
CA GLY A 284 31.64 31.99 -25.61
C GLY A 284 30.50 32.39 -26.55
N THR A 285 29.90 31.47 -27.31
CA THR A 285 28.80 31.79 -28.24
C THR A 285 27.54 32.32 -27.55
N LEU A 286 27.27 31.91 -26.31
CA LEU A 286 26.15 32.44 -25.54
C LEU A 286 26.27 33.95 -25.32
N PHE A 287 27.49 34.47 -25.13
CA PHE A 287 27.71 35.91 -24.92
C PHE A 287 27.30 36.76 -26.13
N VAL A 288 27.33 36.20 -27.35
CA VAL A 288 26.81 36.89 -28.54
C VAL A 288 25.33 37.22 -28.35
N PHE A 289 24.53 36.26 -27.90
CA PHE A 289 23.11 36.48 -27.65
C PHE A 289 22.88 37.48 -26.52
N ILE A 290 23.63 37.38 -25.42
CA ILE A 290 23.55 38.33 -24.29
C ILE A 290 23.86 39.75 -24.75
N LEU A 291 24.93 39.95 -25.53
CA LEU A 291 25.33 41.27 -26.03
C LEU A 291 24.31 41.86 -27.02
N ILE A 292 23.63 41.01 -27.82
CA ILE A 292 22.53 41.41 -28.70
C ILE A 292 21.31 41.89 -27.90
N GLY A 293 21.14 41.41 -26.66
CA GLY A 293 20.06 41.81 -25.76
C GLY A 293 19.18 40.66 -25.27
N TYR A 294 19.54 39.40 -25.53
CA TYR A 294 18.86 38.27 -24.91
C TYR A 294 19.14 38.24 -23.41
N SER A 295 18.12 37.88 -22.64
CA SER A 295 18.20 37.71 -21.19
C SER A 295 17.91 36.28 -20.80
N LEU A 296 18.63 35.76 -19.79
CA LEU A 296 18.36 34.44 -19.24
C LEU A 296 17.05 34.47 -18.43
N LYS A 297 16.17 33.49 -18.68
CA LYS A 297 14.85 33.40 -18.07
C LYS A 297 14.53 31.95 -17.70
N ARG A 298 13.84 31.75 -16.57
CA ARG A 298 13.20 30.47 -16.27
C ARG A 298 11.83 30.40 -16.91
N SER A 299 11.30 29.19 -16.99
CA SER A 299 9.93 28.96 -17.46
C SER A 299 8.86 29.82 -16.77
N HIS A 300 9.00 30.11 -15.48
CA HIS A 300 8.04 30.97 -14.75
C HIS A 300 8.12 32.45 -15.16
N ASP A 301 9.32 32.98 -15.46
CA ASP A 301 9.52 34.38 -15.85
C ASP A 301 8.88 34.71 -17.21
N ILE A 302 8.71 33.69 -18.05
CA ILE A 302 8.20 33.78 -19.42
C ILE A 302 6.93 32.93 -19.61
N ASP A 303 6.22 32.61 -18.52
CA ASP A 303 4.98 31.82 -18.56
C ASP A 303 3.97 32.41 -19.56
N TYR A 304 3.84 33.74 -19.57
CA TYR A 304 3.00 34.47 -20.51
C TYR A 304 3.37 34.21 -21.98
N VAL A 305 4.67 34.10 -22.30
CA VAL A 305 5.17 33.81 -23.66
C VAL A 305 4.93 32.34 -23.98
N LEU A 306 5.26 31.42 -23.07
CA LEU A 306 5.12 29.97 -23.26
C LEU A 306 3.66 29.58 -23.53
N LYS A 307 2.72 30.19 -22.79
CA LYS A 307 1.27 30.04 -23.03
C LYS A 307 0.86 30.59 -24.39
N LYS A 308 1.36 31.77 -24.79
CA LYS A 308 1.06 32.40 -26.10
C LYS A 308 1.52 31.53 -27.28
N ILE A 309 2.63 30.81 -27.14
CA ILE A 309 3.16 29.89 -28.17
C ILE A 309 2.66 28.44 -28.04
N ASN A 310 1.72 28.18 -27.12
CA ASN A 310 1.14 26.85 -26.84
C ASN A 310 2.19 25.76 -26.57
N ARG A 311 3.19 26.06 -25.73
CA ARG A 311 4.19 25.08 -25.28
C ARG A 311 3.95 24.67 -23.83
N GLU A 312 4.20 23.40 -23.53
CA GLU A 312 4.19 22.90 -22.16
C GLU A 312 5.27 23.59 -21.32
N ILE A 313 4.88 24.00 -20.12
CA ILE A 313 5.77 24.66 -19.16
C ILE A 313 6.55 23.56 -18.44
N ASN A 314 7.82 23.41 -18.81
CA ASN A 314 8.75 22.56 -18.09
C ASN A 314 9.62 23.42 -17.15
N GLU A 315 9.55 23.14 -15.85
CA GLU A 315 10.30 23.85 -14.79
C GLU A 315 11.82 23.64 -14.86
N GLU A 316 12.28 22.57 -15.51
CA GLU A 316 13.69 22.25 -15.67
C GLU A 316 14.36 23.01 -16.83
N ASN A 317 13.56 23.60 -17.73
CA ASN A 317 14.11 24.30 -18.89
C ASN A 317 14.57 25.72 -18.54
N ILE A 318 15.76 26.06 -19.04
CA ILE A 318 16.30 27.42 -19.04
C ILE A 318 16.18 27.99 -20.45
N TYR A 319 15.73 29.23 -20.54
CA TYR A 319 15.52 29.93 -21.79
C TYR A 319 16.39 31.18 -21.87
N ILE A 320 16.71 31.61 -23.08
CA ILE A 320 17.06 33.00 -23.34
C ILE A 320 15.92 33.64 -24.12
N TYR A 321 15.52 34.82 -23.70
CA TYR A 321 14.41 35.55 -24.30
C TYR A 321 14.83 36.97 -24.65
N LEU A 322 14.48 37.38 -25.86
CA LEU A 322 14.67 38.73 -26.34
C LEU A 322 13.42 39.55 -26.06
N GLU A 323 13.47 40.34 -24.99
CA GLU A 323 12.34 41.13 -24.52
C GLU A 323 12.10 42.34 -25.43
N GLU A 324 10.94 42.37 -26.09
CA GLU A 324 10.53 43.44 -26.98
C GLU A 324 9.96 44.63 -26.20
N PRO A 325 10.48 45.85 -26.37
CA PRO A 325 9.87 47.05 -25.80
C PRO A 325 8.47 47.28 -26.36
N ASN A 326 7.53 47.75 -25.55
CA ASN A 326 6.18 48.03 -26.05
C ASN A 326 6.19 49.23 -27.01
N ILE A 327 5.96 48.93 -28.30
CA ILE A 327 5.98 49.88 -29.41
C ILE A 327 4.96 51.02 -29.24
N ALA A 328 3.82 50.74 -28.61
CA ALA A 328 2.76 51.73 -28.40
C ALA A 328 3.12 52.73 -27.29
N THR A 329 3.93 52.31 -26.32
CA THR A 329 4.35 53.17 -25.21
C THR A 329 5.64 53.93 -25.48
N ASP A 330 6.60 53.33 -26.19
CA ASP A 330 7.90 53.94 -26.47
C ASP A 330 8.48 53.41 -27.80
N TYR A 331 8.06 54.05 -28.90
CA TYR A 331 8.57 53.73 -30.23
C TYR A 331 10.08 53.96 -30.36
N THR A 332 10.63 54.97 -29.68
CA THR A 332 12.07 55.28 -29.78
C THR A 332 12.93 54.16 -29.19
N LYS A 333 12.50 53.60 -28.06
CA LYS A 333 13.15 52.46 -27.44
C LYS A 333 12.99 51.19 -28.25
N TRP A 334 11.80 50.96 -28.83
CA TRP A 334 11.58 49.83 -29.75
C TRP A 334 12.47 49.93 -30.99
N LYS A 335 12.55 51.12 -31.61
CA LYS A 335 13.39 51.36 -32.79
C LYS A 335 14.87 51.11 -32.48
N LYS A 336 15.39 51.69 -31.39
CA LYS A 336 16.77 51.43 -30.94
C LYS A 336 17.03 49.94 -30.69
N TRP A 337 16.09 49.23 -30.06
CA TRP A 337 16.18 47.79 -29.85
C TRP A 337 16.28 47.02 -31.17
N PHE A 338 15.42 47.34 -32.14
CA PHE A 338 15.44 46.70 -33.45
C PHE A 338 16.71 47.01 -34.26
N ASP A 339 17.13 48.28 -34.28
CA ASP A 339 18.34 48.75 -34.94
C ASP A 339 19.59 48.05 -34.36
N ASN A 340 19.63 47.80 -33.05
CA ASN A 340 20.72 47.04 -32.40
C ASN A 340 20.81 45.58 -32.90
N ILE A 341 19.66 44.92 -33.09
CA ILE A 341 19.63 43.55 -33.63
C ILE A 341 20.13 43.55 -35.07
N GLN A 342 19.64 44.49 -35.90
CA GLN A 342 20.07 44.62 -37.29
C GLN A 342 21.56 44.91 -37.39
N LEU A 343 22.07 45.80 -36.55
CA LEU A 343 23.48 46.14 -36.51
C LEU A 343 24.35 44.95 -36.10
N SER A 344 23.91 44.18 -35.11
CA SER A 344 24.58 42.94 -34.69
C SER A 344 24.69 41.94 -35.83
N ILE A 345 23.60 41.75 -36.58
CA ILE A 345 23.59 40.90 -37.78
C ILE A 345 24.54 41.45 -38.84
N ASN A 346 24.54 42.76 -39.09
CA ASN A 346 25.42 43.39 -40.07
C ASN A 346 26.90 43.18 -39.72
N ILE A 347 27.26 43.27 -38.44
CA ILE A 347 28.61 42.97 -37.94
C ILE A 347 28.94 41.50 -38.20
N LEU A 348 28.07 40.58 -37.77
CA LEU A 348 28.26 39.13 -37.95
C LEU A 348 28.39 38.75 -39.42
N CYS A 349 27.52 39.26 -40.29
CA CYS A 349 27.56 39.02 -41.73
C CYS A 349 28.80 39.61 -42.39
N THR A 350 29.20 40.83 -42.01
CA THR A 350 30.44 41.45 -42.52
C THR A 350 31.64 40.61 -42.12
N PHE A 351 31.75 40.28 -40.83
CA PHE A 351 32.81 39.42 -40.32
C PHE A 351 32.84 38.06 -41.04
N PHE A 352 31.69 37.38 -41.14
CA PHE A 352 31.57 36.08 -41.80
C PHE A 352 32.03 36.13 -43.26
N ARG A 353 31.70 37.18 -44.02
CA ARG A 353 32.18 37.34 -45.41
C ARG A 353 33.71 37.45 -45.50
N HIS A 354 34.37 38.03 -44.51
CA HIS A 354 35.83 38.11 -44.48
C HIS A 354 36.45 36.74 -44.14
N ILE A 355 35.93 36.04 -43.13
CA ILE A 355 36.49 34.74 -42.72
C ILE A 355 36.09 33.58 -43.63
N ASN A 356 34.95 33.67 -44.32
CA ASN A 356 34.43 32.56 -45.12
C ASN A 356 35.29 32.24 -46.36
N LYS A 357 36.11 33.19 -46.79
CA LYS A 357 37.07 33.04 -47.89
C LYS A 357 38.19 32.05 -47.58
N TYR A 358 38.42 31.76 -46.29
CA TYR A 358 39.44 30.82 -45.86
C TYR A 358 38.82 29.43 -45.68
N SER A 359 39.45 28.45 -46.33
CA SER A 359 39.16 27.02 -46.11
C SER A 359 39.85 26.53 -44.84
N ASP A 360 41.12 26.88 -44.66
CA ASP A 360 41.94 26.54 -43.49
C ASP A 360 42.12 27.73 -42.55
N ILE A 361 42.73 27.50 -41.38
CA ILE A 361 42.98 28.53 -40.36
C ILE A 361 43.81 29.68 -40.98
N PRO A 362 43.27 30.90 -41.05
CA PRO A 362 44.03 32.06 -41.52
C PRO A 362 45.11 32.47 -40.50
N ASP A 363 46.20 33.08 -40.97
CA ASP A 363 47.23 33.63 -40.10
C ASP A 363 46.64 34.63 -39.11
N ASP A 364 47.10 34.61 -37.86
CA ASP A 364 46.58 35.47 -36.79
C ASP A 364 46.64 36.97 -37.12
N GLU A 365 47.63 37.42 -37.90
CA GLU A 365 47.71 38.81 -38.36
C GLU A 365 46.59 39.19 -39.32
N LYS A 366 46.18 38.26 -40.20
CA LYS A 366 45.06 38.46 -41.13
C LYS A 366 43.74 38.50 -40.39
N VAL A 367 43.60 37.71 -39.33
CA VAL A 367 42.40 37.75 -38.49
C VAL A 367 42.34 39.04 -37.68
N LYS A 368 43.45 39.45 -37.07
CA LYS A 368 43.56 40.72 -36.34
C LYS A 368 43.22 41.92 -37.24
N SER A 369 43.67 41.94 -38.50
CA SER A 369 43.34 43.03 -39.43
C SER A 369 41.85 43.07 -39.77
N VAL A 370 41.17 41.92 -39.87
CA VAL A 370 39.70 41.86 -40.02
C VAL A 370 39.01 42.44 -38.79
N PHE A 371 39.46 42.11 -37.58
CA PHE A 371 38.87 42.66 -36.35
C PHE A 371 39.11 44.18 -36.22
N LEU A 372 40.30 44.68 -36.57
CA LEU A 372 40.60 46.11 -36.61
C LEU A 372 39.71 46.84 -37.62
N PHE A 373 39.58 46.30 -38.83
CA PHE A 373 38.67 46.82 -39.85
C PHE A 373 37.22 46.90 -39.37
N LEU A 374 36.73 45.87 -38.67
CA LEU A 374 35.37 45.88 -38.12
C LEU A 374 35.18 46.96 -37.06
N LYS A 375 36.15 47.14 -36.17
CA LYS A 375 36.12 48.22 -35.17
C LYS A 375 36.06 49.57 -35.86
N GLU A 376 37.00 49.86 -36.76
CA GLU A 376 37.01 51.12 -37.51
C GLU A 376 35.71 51.37 -38.30
N LYS A 377 35.16 50.34 -38.95
CA LYS A 377 33.95 50.47 -39.76
C LYS A 377 32.70 50.78 -38.91
N PHE A 378 32.54 50.10 -37.78
CA PHE A 378 31.30 50.17 -36.99
C PHE A 378 31.37 51.14 -35.80
N GLU A 379 32.57 51.51 -35.34
CA GLU A 379 32.80 52.53 -34.32
C GLU A 379 32.64 53.95 -34.90
N ASN A 380 33.13 54.19 -36.11
CA ASN A 380 33.00 55.50 -36.78
C ASN A 380 31.56 55.82 -37.21
N ASN A 381 30.74 54.81 -37.52
CA ASN A 381 29.33 55.03 -37.86
C ASN A 381 28.48 55.47 -36.65
N PHE A 382 28.93 55.19 -35.42
CA PHE A 382 28.22 55.57 -34.20
C PHE A 382 28.50 57.02 -33.76
N GLN A 383 29.62 57.62 -34.20
CA GLN A 383 29.96 59.01 -33.89
C GLN A 383 29.33 60.02 -34.86
N GLY A 384 28.72 59.56 -35.95
CA GLY A 384 28.13 60.41 -37.00
C GLY A 384 26.63 60.69 -36.89
N GLU A 385 25.92 60.05 -35.96
CA GLU A 385 24.44 60.16 -35.83
C GLU A 385 23.96 61.12 -34.72
N ASP A 386 24.87 61.73 -33.95
CA ASP A 386 24.58 62.76 -32.93
C ASP A 386 25.00 64.18 -33.36
N MET A 387 24.83 64.54 -34.64
CA MET A 387 24.85 65.94 -35.12
C MET A 387 23.54 66.37 -35.76
#